data_AF-A0AAW1D029-F1
#
_entry.id   AF-A0AAW1D029-F1
#
_cell.length_a   1.000
_cell.length_b   1.000
_cell.length_c   1.000
_cell.angle_alpha   90.00
_cell.angle_beta   90.00
_cell.angle_gamma   90.00
#
_symmetry.space_group_name_H-M   'P 1'
#
loop_
_entity.id
_entity.type
_entity.pdbx_description
1 polymer ?
#
loop_
_entity_poly.entity_id
_entity_poly.type
_entity_poly.pdbx_seq_one_letter_code
_entity_poly.pdbx_strand_id
1 'polypeptide(L)'
;MNSFWNCTFRVLLGNAKDPYGIDTLTEAILVFCDFLSTYIAIIVIGIASTLHCMNIANVIESILNIDELLGVIAKFKLLPLPSFSSFLHAIIVYILKYIFGHYCIWNITTDIIIIIICMLNVQFSNTVRNLKKRFKVLNYSILRLFNAKKIQNSEVKFILCSDKINENNIKFHEIVDIHQQLCKVIQDICRAFGWQLIVVMLYYFVQLTLTLYYIYVAFTKSSLSLVKIVAQVNFFILFSTQLINITLPCHSTSQQASKTAIILSEQLNNPEFKYKREELLVILEQISYHEKEFSIFGLFTLNNGIIASTASGAVMYWAVLTQFQSSDKTGKK
;
A
#
# COMPACT_ATOMS: atom_id res chain seq x y z
N MET A 1 -11.04 29.55 23.10
CA MET A 1 -9.63 29.12 23.28
C MET A 1 -9.31 28.60 24.69
N ASN A 2 -9.91 29.12 25.78
CA ASN A 2 -9.58 28.67 27.15
C ASN A 2 -10.07 27.25 27.54
N SER A 3 -11.10 26.68 26.91
CA SER A 3 -11.52 25.29 27.23
C SER A 3 -10.68 24.22 26.54
N PHE A 4 -9.97 24.59 25.46
CA PHE A 4 -9.15 23.71 24.64
C PHE A 4 -7.85 23.34 25.34
N TRP A 5 -7.14 24.35 25.86
CA TRP A 5 -5.99 24.12 26.73
C TRP A 5 -6.41 23.39 27.99
N ASN A 6 -7.53 23.75 28.62
CA ASN A 6 -7.94 23.09 29.86
C ASN A 6 -8.23 21.58 29.74
N CYS A 7 -8.68 21.07 28.58
CA CYS A 7 -8.97 19.63 28.45
C CYS A 7 -7.70 18.81 28.19
N THR A 8 -6.90 19.20 27.20
CA THR A 8 -5.63 18.53 26.87
C THR A 8 -4.61 18.68 28.00
N PHE A 9 -4.55 19.86 28.62
CA PHE A 9 -3.64 20.12 29.74
C PHE A 9 -4.13 19.47 31.04
N ARG A 10 -5.44 19.22 31.25
CA ARG A 10 -5.90 18.42 32.42
C ARG A 10 -5.58 16.94 32.31
N VAL A 11 -5.58 16.37 31.10
CA VAL A 11 -5.09 15.00 30.85
C VAL A 11 -3.59 14.93 31.05
N LEU A 12 -2.82 15.89 30.49
CA LEU A 12 -1.37 16.00 30.69
C LEU A 12 -0.96 16.30 32.15
N LEU A 13 -1.76 17.06 32.90
CA LEU A 13 -1.52 17.38 34.32
C LEU A 13 -2.12 16.35 35.29
N GLY A 14 -2.69 15.24 34.81
CA GLY A 14 -3.20 14.16 35.66
C GLY A 14 -4.44 14.50 36.50
N ASN A 15 -5.18 15.56 36.17
CA ASN A 15 -6.36 16.03 36.91
C ASN A 15 -7.71 15.59 36.32
N ALA A 16 -7.70 14.79 35.24
CA ALA A 16 -8.90 14.12 34.73
C ALA A 16 -9.02 12.72 35.34
N LYS A 17 -10.22 12.34 35.81
CA LYS A 17 -10.52 10.93 36.12
C LYS A 17 -10.36 10.14 34.83
N ASP A 18 -9.26 9.41 34.73
CA ASP A 18 -8.92 8.61 33.56
C ASP A 18 -10.00 7.54 33.31
N PRO A 19 -10.69 7.56 32.16
CA PRO A 19 -11.71 6.57 31.83
C PRO A 19 -11.14 5.17 31.60
N TYR A 20 -9.81 5.03 31.49
CA TYR A 20 -9.11 3.77 31.27
C TYR A 20 -8.29 3.33 32.50
N GLY A 21 -8.25 4.11 33.60
CA GLY A 21 -7.46 3.80 34.81
C GLY A 21 -6.00 3.45 34.53
N ILE A 22 -5.43 3.97 33.45
CA ILE A 22 -4.02 3.88 33.07
C ILE A 22 -3.26 4.87 33.97
N ASP A 23 -1.98 4.62 34.23
CA ASP A 23 -1.16 5.63 34.90
C ASP A 23 -1.13 6.89 34.01
N THR A 24 -1.43 8.05 34.58
CA THR A 24 -1.56 9.33 33.86
C THR A 24 -0.36 9.65 32.96
N LEU A 25 0.84 9.22 33.38
CA LEU A 25 2.07 9.31 32.58
C LEU A 25 2.03 8.46 31.31
N THR A 26 1.55 7.22 31.40
CA THR A 26 1.46 6.30 30.25
C THR A 26 0.42 6.81 29.24
N GLU A 27 -0.72 7.30 29.71
CA GLU A 27 -1.74 7.91 28.84
C GLU A 27 -1.15 9.14 28.11
N ALA A 28 -0.46 10.02 28.84
CA ALA A 28 0.21 11.19 28.27
C ALA A 28 1.24 10.83 27.18
N ILE A 29 2.06 9.80 27.41
CA ILE A 29 3.05 9.32 26.43
C ILE A 29 2.36 8.79 25.17
N LEU A 30 1.31 7.98 25.31
CA LEU A 30 0.61 7.40 24.16
C LEU A 30 -0.08 8.47 23.31
N VAL A 31 -0.74 9.42 23.97
CA VAL A 31 -1.37 10.58 23.33
C VAL A 31 -0.30 11.41 22.62
N PHE A 32 0.84 11.68 23.26
CA PHE A 32 1.95 12.39 22.65
C PHE A 32 2.52 11.67 21.42
N CYS A 33 2.70 10.35 21.49
CA CYS A 33 3.15 9.54 20.36
C CYS A 33 2.16 9.59 19.18
N ASP A 34 0.86 9.50 19.46
CA ASP A 34 -0.19 9.61 18.45
C ASP A 34 -0.16 10.98 17.76
N PHE A 35 -0.11 12.06 18.55
CA PHE A 35 0.03 13.43 18.05
C PHE A 35 1.28 13.64 17.21
N LEU A 36 2.43 13.20 17.73
CA LEU A 36 3.72 13.35 17.06
C LEU A 36 3.73 12.59 15.74
N SER A 37 3.27 11.34 15.73
CA SER A 37 3.21 10.51 14.52
C SER A 37 2.30 11.12 13.45
N THR A 38 1.14 11.64 13.87
CA THR A 38 0.19 12.30 12.98
C THR A 38 0.77 13.60 12.41
N TYR A 39 1.41 14.42 13.25
CA TYR A 39 1.98 15.70 12.83
C TYR A 39 3.16 15.52 11.87
N ILE A 40 4.04 14.56 12.13
CA ILE A 40 5.12 14.18 11.22
C ILE A 40 4.53 13.71 9.88
N ALA A 41 3.47 12.89 9.90
CA ALA A 41 2.79 12.46 8.69
C ALA A 41 2.24 13.64 7.88
N ILE A 42 1.62 14.64 8.51
CA ILE A 42 1.12 15.85 7.83
C ILE A 42 2.24 16.57 7.11
N ILE A 43 3.32 16.90 7.83
CA ILE A 43 4.41 17.73 7.30
C ILE A 43 5.03 17.02 6.10
N VAL A 44 5.37 15.73 6.25
CA VAL A 44 6.04 15.01 5.19
C VAL A 44 5.11 14.76 4.01
N ILE A 45 3.84 14.39 4.23
CA ILE A 45 2.89 14.22 3.13
C ILE A 45 2.64 15.54 2.42
N GLY A 46 2.51 16.65 3.14
CA GLY A 46 2.32 17.98 2.56
C GLY A 46 3.49 18.38 1.67
N ILE A 47 4.73 18.26 2.17
CA ILE A 47 5.94 18.56 1.39
C ILE A 47 6.10 17.59 0.23
N ALA A 48 5.94 16.29 0.45
CA ALA A 48 6.11 15.30 -0.59
C ALA A 48 5.00 15.36 -1.65
N SER A 49 3.82 15.91 -1.33
CA SER A 49 2.73 16.08 -2.31
C SER A 49 3.09 17.05 -3.43
N THR A 50 3.92 18.07 -3.16
CA THR A 50 4.36 19.00 -4.22
C THR A 50 5.32 18.31 -5.18
N LEU A 51 6.27 17.53 -4.65
CA LEU A 51 7.18 16.69 -5.43
C LEU A 51 6.42 15.60 -6.20
N HIS A 52 5.40 15.02 -5.57
CA HIS A 52 4.54 13.99 -6.14
C HIS A 52 3.81 14.47 -7.40
N CYS A 53 3.24 15.68 -7.38
CA CYS A 53 2.53 16.25 -8.53
C CYS A 53 3.43 16.38 -9.77
N MET A 54 4.70 16.73 -9.59
CA MET A 54 5.66 16.81 -10.71
C MET A 54 6.01 15.42 -11.23
N ASN A 55 6.30 14.47 -10.32
CA ASN A 55 6.74 13.13 -10.71
C ASN A 55 5.61 12.29 -11.32
N ILE A 56 4.36 12.47 -10.87
CA ILE A 56 3.23 11.69 -11.40
C ILE A 56 2.90 12.05 -12.85
N ALA A 57 3.12 13.29 -13.27
CA ALA A 57 2.95 13.69 -14.67
C ALA A 57 3.89 12.88 -15.57
N ASN A 58 5.16 12.77 -15.19
CA ASN A 58 6.16 11.96 -15.91
C ASN A 58 5.80 10.47 -15.95
N VAL A 59 5.26 9.94 -14.83
CA VAL A 59 4.77 8.55 -14.77
C VAL A 59 3.59 8.34 -15.73
N ILE A 60 2.63 9.27 -15.76
CA ILE A 60 1.48 9.19 -16.65
C ILE A 60 1.92 9.25 -18.11
N GLU A 61 2.82 10.17 -18.46
CA GLU A 61 3.36 10.30 -19.82
C GLU A 61 4.09 9.01 -20.26
N SER A 62 4.94 8.46 -19.39
CA SER A 62 5.62 7.18 -19.66
C SER A 62 4.63 6.04 -19.86
N ILE A 63 3.55 6.01 -19.07
CA ILE A 63 2.49 5.02 -19.21
C ILE A 63 1.72 5.18 -20.54
N LEU A 64 1.44 6.42 -20.97
CA LEU A 64 0.77 6.71 -22.24
C LEU A 64 1.62 6.29 -23.44
N ASN A 65 2.93 6.56 -23.40
CA ASN A 65 3.87 6.11 -24.42
C ASN A 65 3.88 4.58 -24.53
N ILE A 66 3.84 3.86 -23.40
CA ILE A 66 3.76 2.39 -23.39
C ILE A 66 2.42 1.89 -23.94
N ASP A 67 1.31 2.57 -23.66
CA ASP A 67 0.00 2.21 -24.21
C ASP A 67 -0.03 2.35 -25.73
N GLU A 68 0.61 3.39 -26.27
CA GLU A 68 0.79 3.58 -27.71
C GLU A 68 1.63 2.44 -28.32
N LEU A 69 2.76 2.09 -27.70
CA LEU A 69 3.61 0.98 -28.14
C LEU A 69 2.90 -0.38 -28.07
N LEU A 70 2.08 -0.60 -27.05
CA LEU A 70 1.29 -1.83 -26.92
C LEU A 70 0.09 -1.87 -27.88
N GLY A 71 -0.25 -0.77 -28.55
CA GLY A 71 -1.48 -0.65 -29.34
C GLY A 71 -2.75 -0.83 -28.50
N VAL A 72 -2.64 -0.62 -27.19
CA VAL A 72 -3.74 -0.75 -26.25
C VAL A 72 -3.96 0.62 -25.62
N ILE A 73 -4.98 1.34 -26.09
CA ILE A 73 -5.49 2.50 -25.35
C ILE A 73 -6.26 1.96 -24.16
N ALA A 74 -5.53 1.62 -23.10
CA ALA A 74 -6.13 1.26 -21.84
C ALA A 74 -6.76 2.52 -21.26
N LYS A 75 -8.08 2.71 -21.46
CA LYS A 75 -8.83 3.71 -20.71
C LYS A 75 -8.46 3.50 -19.24
N PHE A 76 -7.91 4.53 -18.59
CA PHE A 76 -7.70 4.58 -17.14
C PHE A 76 -9.07 4.40 -16.49
N LYS A 77 -9.51 3.15 -16.32
CA LYS A 77 -10.79 2.86 -15.69
C LYS A 77 -10.67 3.23 -14.23
N LEU A 78 -11.67 4.00 -13.80
CA LEU A 78 -11.86 4.53 -12.46
C LEU A 78 -11.68 3.43 -11.39
N LEU A 79 -11.12 3.84 -10.25
CA LEU A 79 -10.86 3.11 -9.00
C LEU A 79 -11.24 1.61 -8.98
N PRO A 80 -10.28 0.66 -8.89
CA PRO A 80 -10.57 -0.71 -8.51
C PRO A 80 -11.33 -0.82 -7.19
N LEU A 81 -12.37 -1.67 -7.18
CA LEU A 81 -13.27 -1.96 -6.05
C LEU A 81 -12.60 -2.07 -4.67
N PRO A 82 -11.49 -2.82 -4.47
CA PRO A 82 -10.89 -3.00 -3.14
C PRO A 82 -10.29 -1.72 -2.56
N SER A 83 -9.78 -0.82 -3.40
CA SER A 83 -9.26 0.48 -2.94
C SER A 83 -10.39 1.45 -2.63
N PHE A 84 -11.50 1.40 -3.37
CA PHE A 84 -12.67 2.20 -3.03
C PHE A 84 -13.34 1.74 -1.74
N SER A 85 -13.39 0.42 -1.51
CA SER A 85 -13.94 -0.16 -0.27
C SER A 85 -13.18 0.31 0.98
N SER A 86 -11.85 0.40 0.94
CA SER A 86 -11.07 0.86 2.10
C SER A 86 -11.27 2.36 2.37
N PHE A 87 -11.47 3.17 1.33
CA PHE A 87 -11.83 4.58 1.46
C PHE A 87 -13.25 4.76 2.04
N LEU A 88 -14.23 4.00 1.54
CA LEU A 88 -15.57 3.99 2.10
C LEU A 88 -15.56 3.54 3.57
N HIS A 89 -14.75 2.55 3.92
CA HIS A 89 -14.60 2.11 5.31
C HIS A 89 -14.05 3.24 6.20
N ALA A 90 -13.06 4.01 5.74
CA ALA A 90 -12.56 5.18 6.47
C ALA A 90 -13.66 6.24 6.70
N ILE A 91 -14.49 6.50 5.68
CA ILE A 91 -15.64 7.41 5.80
C ILE A 91 -16.67 6.87 6.80
N ILE A 92 -16.98 5.57 6.76
CA ILE A 92 -17.92 4.94 7.69
C ILE A 92 -17.39 5.05 9.13
N VAL A 93 -16.11 4.76 9.37
CA VAL A 93 -15.48 4.91 10.68
C VAL A 93 -15.60 6.35 11.18
N TYR A 94 -15.38 7.33 10.30
CA TYR A 94 -15.57 8.75 10.62
C TYR A 94 -17.03 9.09 11.00
N ILE A 95 -18.00 8.62 10.21
CA ILE A 95 -19.43 8.83 10.48
C ILE A 95 -19.84 8.18 11.80
N LEU A 96 -19.37 6.97 12.09
CA LEU A 96 -19.65 6.30 13.36
C LEU A 96 -19.11 7.12 14.54
N LYS A 97 -17.88 7.63 14.44
CA LYS A 97 -17.27 8.49 15.48
C LYS A 97 -18.08 9.77 15.70
N TYR A 98 -18.60 10.36 14.63
CA TYR A 98 -19.50 11.52 14.66
C TYR A 98 -20.81 11.19 15.40
N ILE A 99 -21.46 10.07 15.07
CA ILE A 99 -22.73 9.65 15.69
C ILE A 99 -22.58 9.39 17.20
N PHE A 100 -21.48 8.77 17.63
CA PHE A 100 -21.27 8.41 19.04
C PHE A 100 -20.78 9.57 19.94
N GLY A 101 -20.81 10.82 19.46
CA GLY A 101 -20.64 11.99 20.34
C GLY A 101 -19.23 12.25 20.85
N HIS A 102 -18.20 11.62 20.27
CA HIS A 102 -16.80 11.81 20.66
C HIS A 102 -16.16 13.07 20.02
N TYR A 103 -16.79 14.23 20.24
CA TYR A 103 -16.31 15.51 19.69
C TYR A 103 -15.28 16.16 20.60
N CYS A 104 -14.01 15.99 20.23
CA CYS A 104 -12.99 17.00 20.50
C CYS A 104 -12.56 17.59 19.15
N ILE A 105 -12.34 18.90 19.08
CA ILE A 105 -11.90 19.59 17.84
C ILE A 105 -10.63 18.93 17.27
N TRP A 106 -9.76 18.42 18.14
CA TRP A 106 -8.57 17.65 17.77
C TRP A 106 -8.88 16.38 16.95
N ASN A 107 -10.01 15.72 17.19
CA ASN A 107 -10.41 14.54 16.44
C ASN A 107 -10.71 14.85 14.97
N ILE A 108 -11.21 16.05 14.66
CA ILE A 108 -11.55 16.41 13.27
C ILE A 108 -10.29 16.52 12.43
N THR A 109 -9.24 17.16 12.96
CA THR A 109 -7.97 17.30 12.25
C THR A 109 -7.32 15.95 11.99
N THR A 110 -7.26 15.07 12.99
CA THR A 110 -6.72 13.71 12.82
C THR A 110 -7.52 12.90 11.79
N ASP A 111 -8.84 13.03 11.79
CA ASP A 111 -9.70 12.28 10.88
C ASP A 111 -9.53 12.74 9.42
N ILE A 112 -9.41 14.05 9.18
CA ILE A 112 -9.10 14.60 7.86
C ILE A 112 -7.77 14.04 7.34
N ILE A 113 -6.77 13.91 8.21
CA ILE A 113 -5.44 13.40 7.82
C ILE A 113 -5.52 11.91 7.46
N ILE A 114 -6.25 11.12 8.23
CA ILE A 114 -6.49 9.70 7.91
C ILE A 114 -7.15 9.59 6.54
N ILE A 115 -8.14 10.42 6.23
CA ILE A 115 -8.80 10.45 4.92
C ILE A 115 -7.79 10.79 3.81
N ILE A 116 -6.93 11.78 4.01
CA ILE A 116 -5.88 12.16 3.03
C ILE A 116 -4.90 11.00 2.80
N ILE A 117 -4.42 10.35 3.86
CA ILE A 117 -3.54 9.18 3.77
C ILE A 117 -4.24 8.05 3.02
N CYS A 118 -5.51 7.78 3.32
CA CYS A 118 -6.30 6.77 2.62
C CYS A 118 -6.42 7.10 1.12
N MET A 119 -6.69 8.36 0.75
CA MET A 119 -6.74 8.77 -0.65
C MET A 119 -5.40 8.55 -1.37
N LEU A 120 -4.28 8.89 -0.72
CA LEU A 120 -2.94 8.68 -1.24
C LEU A 120 -2.66 7.20 -1.51
N ASN A 121 -2.99 6.33 -0.55
CA ASN A 121 -2.83 4.89 -0.73
C ASN A 121 -3.68 4.35 -1.87
N VAL A 122 -4.92 4.82 -1.98
CA VAL A 122 -5.82 4.44 -3.07
C VAL A 122 -5.20 4.85 -4.41
N GLN A 123 -4.70 6.08 -4.52
CA GLN A 123 -4.03 6.56 -5.72
C GLN A 123 -2.80 5.70 -6.07
N PHE A 124 -1.91 5.47 -5.12
CA PHE A 124 -0.73 4.61 -5.30
C PHE A 124 -1.12 3.19 -5.76
N SER A 125 -2.02 2.55 -5.01
CA SER A 125 -2.51 1.19 -5.27
C SER A 125 -3.12 1.07 -6.67
N ASN A 126 -3.86 2.10 -7.11
CA ASN A 126 -4.46 2.13 -8.44
C ASN A 126 -3.41 2.24 -9.55
N THR A 127 -2.41 3.11 -9.38
CA THR A 127 -1.30 3.26 -10.32
C THR A 127 -0.56 1.93 -10.49
N VAL A 128 -0.23 1.26 -9.38
CA VAL A 128 0.44 -0.04 -9.40
C VAL A 128 -0.42 -1.12 -10.06
N ARG A 129 -1.72 -1.20 -9.74
CA ARG A 129 -2.63 -2.17 -10.41
C ARG A 129 -2.78 -1.90 -11.90
N ASN A 130 -2.76 -0.65 -12.33
CA ASN A 130 -2.80 -0.30 -13.74
C ASN A 130 -1.50 -0.71 -14.45
N LEU A 131 -0.34 -0.60 -13.78
CA LEU A 131 0.91 -1.13 -14.29
C LEU A 131 0.88 -2.67 -14.41
N LYS A 132 0.32 -3.38 -13.43
CA LYS A 132 0.10 -4.84 -13.49
C LYS A 132 -0.65 -5.27 -14.75
N LYS A 133 -1.70 -4.52 -15.12
CA LYS A 133 -2.49 -4.83 -16.32
C LYS A 133 -1.63 -4.76 -17.59
N ARG A 134 -0.70 -3.81 -17.68
CA ARG A 134 0.21 -3.67 -18.83
C ARG A 134 1.22 -4.80 -18.90
N PHE A 135 1.80 -5.21 -17.77
CA PHE A 135 2.60 -6.45 -17.73
C PHE A 135 1.79 -7.69 -18.13
N LYS A 136 0.49 -7.76 -17.79
CA LYS A 136 -0.39 -8.84 -18.29
C LYS A 136 -0.58 -8.79 -19.80
N VAL A 137 -0.84 -7.60 -20.36
CA VAL A 137 -0.98 -7.41 -21.82
C VAL A 137 0.32 -7.79 -22.53
N LEU A 138 1.47 -7.32 -22.04
CA LEU A 138 2.78 -7.68 -22.57
C LEU A 138 2.98 -9.20 -22.58
N ASN A 139 2.73 -9.87 -21.45
CA ASN A 139 2.86 -11.33 -21.34
C ASN A 139 1.93 -12.08 -22.30
N TYR A 140 0.73 -11.54 -22.54
CA TYR A 140 -0.19 -12.10 -23.53
C TYR A 140 0.31 -11.89 -24.96
N SER A 141 0.82 -10.70 -25.29
CA SER A 141 1.41 -10.40 -26.60
C SER A 141 2.59 -11.34 -26.90
N ILE A 142 3.46 -11.58 -25.92
CA ILE A 142 4.55 -12.56 -26.01
C ILE A 142 3.99 -13.95 -26.33
N LEU A 143 3.05 -14.44 -25.50
CA LEU A 143 2.43 -15.76 -25.73
C LEU A 143 1.77 -15.87 -27.10
N ARG A 144 1.14 -14.81 -27.61
CA ARG A 144 0.52 -14.79 -28.94
C ARG A 144 1.58 -14.90 -30.05
N LEU A 145 2.71 -14.22 -29.93
CA LEU A 145 3.81 -14.32 -30.91
C LEU A 145 4.35 -15.76 -31.01
N PHE A 146 4.42 -16.47 -29.88
CA PHE A 146 4.87 -17.86 -29.86
C PHE A 146 3.77 -18.87 -30.23
N ASN A 147 2.51 -18.60 -29.88
CA ASN A 147 1.37 -19.51 -30.08
C ASN A 147 0.50 -19.19 -31.29
N ALA A 148 0.95 -18.35 -32.24
CA ALA A 148 0.21 -17.99 -33.45
C ALA A 148 -0.22 -19.20 -34.33
N LYS A 149 0.14 -20.43 -33.96
CA LYS A 149 -0.36 -21.67 -34.58
C LYS A 149 -1.23 -22.59 -33.68
N LYS A 150 -1.49 -22.28 -32.40
CA LYS A 150 -2.11 -23.28 -31.48
C LYS A 150 -3.25 -22.85 -30.56
N ILE A 151 -3.72 -21.59 -30.54
CA ILE A 151 -4.79 -21.18 -29.59
C ILE A 151 -6.11 -20.87 -30.32
N GLN A 152 -6.82 -21.95 -30.64
CA GLN A 152 -8.28 -22.04 -30.60
C GLN A 152 -8.61 -22.74 -29.27
N ASN A 153 -8.77 -22.00 -28.17
CA ASN A 153 -9.63 -22.40 -27.04
C ASN A 153 -9.74 -21.29 -25.98
N SER A 154 -10.90 -20.64 -26.02
CA SER A 154 -11.76 -20.24 -24.90
C SER A 154 -11.11 -19.99 -23.53
N GLU A 155 -10.78 -18.73 -23.26
CA GLU A 155 -10.99 -18.04 -21.97
C GLU A 155 -10.65 -16.54 -22.05
N VAL A 156 -10.03 -16.08 -23.15
CA VAL A 156 -9.55 -14.70 -23.32
C VAL A 156 -10.56 -13.77 -24.00
N LYS A 157 -11.87 -13.97 -23.78
CA LYS A 157 -12.89 -13.09 -24.39
C LYS A 157 -13.17 -11.81 -23.59
N PHE A 158 -12.65 -11.69 -22.36
CA PHE A 158 -13.03 -10.60 -21.45
C PHE A 158 -12.04 -9.41 -21.39
N ILE A 159 -10.86 -9.51 -22.02
CA ILE A 159 -9.86 -8.42 -22.02
C ILE A 159 -9.79 -7.69 -23.37
N LEU A 160 -10.28 -8.30 -24.44
CA LEU A 160 -10.26 -7.74 -25.79
C LEU A 160 -11.63 -7.10 -26.11
N CYS A 161 -11.86 -5.89 -25.61
CA CYS A 161 -12.78 -4.95 -26.27
C CYS A 161 -12.00 -3.95 -27.15
N SER A 162 -10.78 -4.32 -27.55
CA SER A 162 -10.02 -3.61 -28.57
C SER A 162 -9.77 -4.60 -29.71
N ASP A 163 -10.75 -4.74 -30.61
CA ASP A 163 -10.64 -5.46 -31.89
C ASP A 163 -9.68 -4.77 -32.89
N LYS A 164 -8.73 -3.98 -32.38
CA LYS A 164 -7.71 -3.26 -33.16
C LYS A 164 -6.35 -3.28 -32.47
N ILE A 165 -5.95 -4.39 -31.88
CA ILE A 165 -4.50 -4.67 -31.83
C ILE A 165 -4.14 -4.99 -33.28
N ASN A 166 -3.72 -3.96 -34.03
CA ASN A 166 -3.21 -4.08 -35.39
C ASN A 166 -2.32 -5.33 -35.45
N GLU A 167 -2.53 -6.18 -36.44
CA GLU A 167 -1.70 -7.37 -36.75
C GLU A 167 -0.28 -7.00 -37.19
N ASN A 168 0.25 -5.88 -36.71
CA ASN A 168 1.63 -5.52 -36.87
C ASN A 168 2.42 -6.44 -35.95
N ASN A 169 3.23 -7.29 -36.58
CA ASN A 169 4.19 -8.19 -35.95
C ASN A 169 5.07 -7.44 -34.94
N ILE A 170 4.67 -7.40 -33.66
CA ILE A 170 5.53 -6.89 -32.59
C ILE A 170 6.80 -7.73 -32.61
N LYS A 171 7.94 -7.07 -32.86
CA LYS A 171 9.23 -7.76 -32.95
C LYS A 171 9.73 -8.10 -31.56
N PHE A 172 10.62 -9.10 -31.46
CA PHE A 172 11.22 -9.48 -30.19
C PHE A 172 11.92 -8.31 -29.49
N HIS A 173 12.59 -7.44 -30.23
CA HIS A 173 13.23 -6.23 -29.70
C HIS A 173 12.22 -5.28 -29.04
N GLU A 174 11.05 -5.08 -29.64
CA GLU A 174 10.02 -4.18 -29.11
C GLU A 174 9.44 -4.69 -27.78
N ILE A 175 9.34 -6.01 -27.61
CA ILE A 175 8.92 -6.63 -26.34
C ILE A 175 9.89 -6.28 -25.22
N VAL A 176 11.19 -6.37 -25.50
CA VAL A 176 12.23 -6.03 -24.52
C VAL A 176 12.12 -4.57 -24.16
N ASP A 177 12.06 -3.68 -25.15
CA ASP A 177 11.97 -2.24 -24.92
C ASP A 177 10.75 -1.90 -24.06
N ILE A 178 9.58 -2.51 -24.35
CA ILE A 178 8.37 -2.32 -23.55
C ILE A 178 8.54 -2.86 -22.13
N HIS A 179 9.13 -4.05 -21.95
CA HIS A 179 9.41 -4.59 -20.61
C HIS A 179 10.32 -3.66 -19.81
N GLN A 180 11.39 -3.16 -20.44
CA GLN A 180 12.34 -2.23 -19.83
C GLN A 180 11.66 -0.91 -19.43
N GLN A 181 10.84 -0.34 -20.31
CA GLN A 181 10.07 0.86 -20.01
C GLN A 181 9.09 0.63 -18.86
N LEU A 182 8.40 -0.51 -18.82
CA LEU A 182 7.52 -0.87 -17.69
C LEU A 182 8.28 -1.00 -16.37
N CYS A 183 9.47 -1.61 -16.37
CA CYS A 183 10.36 -1.65 -15.21
C CYS A 183 10.83 -0.26 -14.79
N LYS A 184 11.16 0.62 -15.74
CA LYS A 184 11.50 2.02 -15.45
C LYS A 184 10.33 2.76 -14.80
N VAL A 185 9.10 2.53 -15.26
CA VAL A 185 7.89 3.08 -14.63
C VAL A 185 7.72 2.59 -13.19
N ILE A 186 8.08 1.35 -12.86
CA ILE A 186 8.12 0.88 -11.45
C ILE A 186 9.04 1.80 -10.63
N GLN A 187 10.25 2.05 -11.12
CA GLN A 187 11.23 2.89 -10.44
C GLN A 187 10.75 4.35 -10.32
N ASP A 188 10.11 4.89 -11.36
CA ASP A 188 9.57 6.25 -11.34
C ASP A 188 8.39 6.39 -10.37
N ILE A 189 7.54 5.36 -10.25
CA ILE A 189 6.49 5.29 -9.21
C ILE A 189 7.13 5.25 -7.81
N CYS A 190 8.15 4.42 -7.60
CA CYS A 190 8.86 4.36 -6.33
C CYS A 190 9.54 5.69 -5.99
N ARG A 191 10.08 6.41 -6.98
CA ARG A 191 10.66 7.75 -6.77
C ARG A 191 9.59 8.81 -6.47
N ALA A 192 8.43 8.73 -7.12
CA ALA A 192 7.32 9.66 -6.91
C ALA A 192 6.71 9.54 -5.51
N PHE A 193 6.44 8.31 -5.07
CA PHE A 193 5.75 8.03 -3.81
C PHE A 193 6.68 7.66 -2.65
N GLY A 194 7.98 7.48 -2.89
CA GLY A 194 8.89 6.83 -1.95
C GLY A 194 8.90 7.45 -0.55
N TRP A 195 9.05 8.77 -0.46
CA TRP A 195 9.05 9.48 0.83
C TRP A 195 7.70 9.38 1.55
N GLN A 196 6.61 9.50 0.80
CA GLN A 196 5.26 9.39 1.34
C GLN A 196 5.03 7.99 1.90
N LEU A 197 5.41 6.95 1.16
CA LEU A 197 5.25 5.56 1.56
C LEU A 197 6.08 5.22 2.79
N ILE A 198 7.32 5.72 2.92
CA ILE A 198 8.12 5.51 4.15
C ILE A 198 7.36 6.02 5.37
N VAL A 199 6.90 7.27 5.32
CA VAL A 199 6.23 7.89 6.45
C VAL A 199 4.87 7.25 6.73
N VAL A 200 4.11 6.90 5.70
CA VAL A 200 2.84 6.18 5.86
C VAL A 200 3.04 4.79 6.47
N MET A 201 4.08 4.07 6.06
CA MET A 201 4.37 2.74 6.60
C MET A 201 4.80 2.81 8.07
N LEU A 202 5.64 3.78 8.44
CA LEU A 202 6.00 4.04 9.84
C LEU A 202 4.79 4.46 10.67
N TYR A 203 3.94 5.34 10.12
CA TYR A 203 2.69 5.75 10.75
C TYR A 203 1.79 4.54 11.03
N TYR A 204 1.61 3.63 10.06
CA TYR A 204 0.83 2.41 10.28
C TYR A 204 1.43 1.47 11.31
N PHE A 205 2.76 1.33 11.34
CA PHE A 205 3.41 0.55 12.38
C PHE A 205 3.10 1.10 13.79
N VAL A 206 3.23 2.41 13.99
CA VAL A 206 2.91 3.08 15.26
C VAL A 206 1.42 2.92 15.60
N GLN A 207 0.53 3.20 14.66
CA GLN A 207 -0.92 3.13 14.89
C GLN A 207 -1.41 1.72 15.20
N LEU A 208 -0.92 0.69 14.50
CA LEU A 208 -1.25 -0.71 14.80
C LEU A 208 -0.81 -1.08 16.21
N THR A 209 0.40 -0.67 16.60
CA THR A 209 0.96 -0.93 17.93
C THR A 209 0.15 -0.25 19.04
N LEU A 210 -0.18 1.03 18.86
CA LEU A 210 -1.03 1.78 19.80
C LEU A 210 -2.41 1.15 19.92
N THR A 211 -3.04 0.80 18.80
CA THR A 211 -4.38 0.21 18.78
C THR A 211 -4.41 -1.15 19.50
N LEU A 212 -3.41 -2.01 19.28
CA LEU A 212 -3.28 -3.29 19.99
C LEU A 212 -3.18 -3.09 21.51
N TYR A 213 -2.41 -2.10 21.94
CA TYR A 213 -2.29 -1.76 23.36
C TYR A 213 -3.64 -1.26 23.93
N TYR A 214 -4.35 -0.37 23.24
CA TYR A 214 -5.67 0.09 23.69
C TYR A 214 -6.71 -1.03 23.76
N ILE A 215 -6.70 -1.97 22.81
CA ILE A 215 -7.53 -3.17 22.85
C ILE A 215 -7.22 -3.98 24.11
N TYR A 216 -5.95 -4.24 24.40
CA TYR A 216 -5.53 -4.98 25.60
C TYR A 216 -6.00 -4.31 26.90
N VAL A 217 -5.81 -2.99 27.04
CA VAL A 217 -6.29 -2.26 28.21
C VAL A 217 -7.80 -2.34 28.34
N ALA A 218 -8.53 -2.26 27.22
CA ALA A 218 -9.97 -2.33 27.23
C ALA A 218 -10.52 -3.71 27.63
N PHE A 219 -9.82 -4.79 27.30
CA PHE A 219 -10.18 -6.14 27.75
C PHE A 219 -9.83 -6.39 29.22
N THR A 220 -8.70 -5.86 29.70
CA THR A 220 -8.24 -6.10 31.09
C THR A 220 -8.99 -5.26 32.11
N LYS A 221 -9.49 -4.09 31.72
CA LYS A 221 -10.25 -3.19 32.59
C LYS A 221 -11.72 -3.22 32.20
N SER A 222 -12.49 -4.04 32.90
CA SER A 222 -13.93 -4.29 32.70
C SER A 222 -14.84 -3.05 32.85
N SER A 223 -14.28 -1.85 33.05
CA SER A 223 -15.00 -0.58 33.19
C SER A 223 -15.28 0.12 31.85
N LEU A 224 -14.83 -0.45 30.72
CA LEU A 224 -14.92 0.16 29.41
C LEU A 224 -16.21 -0.18 28.65
N SER A 225 -16.86 0.85 28.11
CA SER A 225 -18.05 0.71 27.27
C SER A 225 -17.73 -0.08 26.00
N LEU A 226 -18.58 -1.04 25.63
CA LEU A 226 -18.47 -1.85 24.40
C LEU A 226 -18.20 -1.01 23.14
N VAL A 227 -18.79 0.18 23.05
CA VAL A 227 -18.59 1.14 21.94
C VAL A 227 -17.11 1.47 21.71
N LYS A 228 -16.34 1.64 22.79
CA LYS A 228 -14.91 1.98 22.70
C LYS A 228 -14.08 0.79 22.21
N ILE A 229 -14.42 -0.43 22.63
CA ILE A 229 -13.76 -1.66 22.16
C ILE A 229 -14.02 -1.81 20.65
N VAL A 230 -15.27 -1.69 20.22
CA VAL A 230 -15.65 -1.77 18.80
C VAL A 230 -14.94 -0.70 17.97
N ALA A 231 -14.82 0.53 18.48
CA ALA A 231 -14.08 1.60 17.80
C ALA A 231 -12.60 1.24 17.60
N GLN A 232 -11.91 0.74 18.63
CA GLN A 232 -10.50 0.36 18.54
C GLN A 232 -10.28 -0.82 17.59
N VAL A 233 -11.15 -1.83 17.62
CA VAL A 233 -11.10 -2.94 16.67
C VAL A 233 -11.29 -2.45 15.23
N ASN A 234 -12.21 -1.51 14.98
CA ASN A 234 -12.39 -0.92 13.67
C ASN A 234 -11.16 -0.14 13.19
N PHE A 235 -10.49 0.63 14.06
CA PHE A 235 -9.23 1.29 13.71
C PHE A 235 -8.14 0.29 13.34
N PHE A 236 -8.03 -0.81 14.08
CA PHE A 236 -7.07 -1.88 13.78
C PHE A 236 -7.32 -2.49 12.39
N ILE A 237 -8.58 -2.78 12.06
CA ILE A 237 -8.98 -3.31 10.75
C ILE A 237 -8.68 -2.28 9.65
N LEU A 238 -8.97 -1.00 9.88
CA LEU A 238 -8.71 0.07 8.92
C LEU A 238 -7.22 0.14 8.57
N PHE A 239 -6.33 0.27 9.57
CA PHE A 239 -4.89 0.38 9.33
C PHE A 239 -4.30 -0.88 8.71
N SER A 240 -4.75 -2.07 9.14
CA SER A 240 -4.34 -3.34 8.53
C SER A 240 -4.73 -3.42 7.06
N THR A 241 -5.96 -3.02 6.73
CA THR A 241 -6.47 -3.01 5.35
C THR A 241 -5.70 -2.02 4.48
N GLN A 242 -5.30 -0.87 5.02
CA GLN A 242 -4.48 0.10 4.31
C GLN A 242 -3.08 -0.43 4.00
N LEU A 243 -2.43 -1.09 4.97
CA LEU A 243 -1.14 -1.74 4.78
C LEU A 243 -1.20 -2.81 3.67
N ILE A 244 -2.25 -3.64 3.67
CA ILE A 244 -2.50 -4.65 2.64
C ILE A 244 -2.72 -4.00 1.26
N ASN A 245 -3.45 -2.87 1.20
CA ASN A 245 -3.72 -2.16 -0.04
C ASN A 245 -2.49 -1.55 -0.71
N ILE A 246 -1.44 -1.25 0.05
CA ILE A 246 -0.14 -0.81 -0.47
C ILE A 246 0.66 -2.02 -0.98
N THR A 247 0.79 -3.04 -0.14
CA THR A 247 1.72 -4.16 -0.33
C THR A 247 1.25 -5.19 -1.37
N LEU A 248 -0.04 -5.56 -1.35
CA LEU A 248 -0.57 -6.62 -2.21
C LEU A 248 -0.49 -6.28 -3.71
N PRO A 249 -0.83 -5.06 -4.18
CA PRO A 249 -0.64 -4.68 -5.58
C PRO A 249 0.82 -4.72 -6.02
N CYS A 250 1.76 -4.27 -5.17
CA CYS A 250 3.19 -4.28 -5.47
C CYS A 250 3.67 -5.71 -5.69
N HIS A 251 3.42 -6.60 -4.72
CA HIS A 251 3.79 -8.02 -4.84
C HIS A 251 3.19 -8.67 -6.10
N SER A 252 1.90 -8.44 -6.32
CA SER A 252 1.17 -8.91 -7.52
C SER A 252 1.75 -8.41 -8.85
N THR A 253 2.30 -7.19 -8.87
CA THR A 253 2.83 -6.56 -10.08
C THR A 253 4.24 -7.07 -10.34
N SER A 254 5.08 -7.15 -9.31
CA SER A 254 6.41 -7.76 -9.40
C SER A 254 6.34 -9.23 -9.84
N GLN A 255 5.37 -9.99 -9.32
CA GLN A 255 5.13 -11.36 -9.77
C GLN A 255 4.77 -11.42 -11.26
N GLN A 256 3.96 -10.47 -11.75
CA GLN A 256 3.58 -10.42 -13.16
C GLN A 256 4.76 -10.03 -14.06
N ALA A 257 5.64 -9.13 -13.62
CA ALA A 257 6.87 -8.78 -14.31
C ALA A 257 7.84 -9.97 -14.36
N SER A 258 8.01 -10.70 -13.25
CA SER A 258 8.82 -11.92 -13.21
C SER A 258 8.26 -13.02 -14.11
N LYS A 259 6.93 -13.10 -14.26
CA LYS A 259 6.28 -14.06 -15.16
C LYS A 259 6.69 -13.88 -16.63
N THR A 260 7.10 -12.67 -17.05
CA THR A 260 7.61 -12.43 -18.40
C THR A 260 8.82 -13.30 -18.71
N ALA A 261 9.78 -13.39 -17.78
CA ALA A 261 10.98 -14.22 -17.93
C ALA A 261 10.63 -15.72 -17.96
N ILE A 262 9.69 -16.15 -17.11
CA ILE A 262 9.23 -17.55 -17.07
C ILE A 262 8.62 -17.95 -18.42
N ILE A 263 7.70 -17.14 -18.95
CA ILE A 263 7.07 -17.39 -20.25
C ILE A 263 8.13 -17.53 -21.34
N LEU A 264 9.11 -16.63 -21.38
CA LEU A 264 10.17 -16.66 -22.38
C LEU A 264 11.06 -17.91 -22.23
N SER A 265 11.37 -18.31 -20.99
CA SER A 265 12.16 -19.50 -20.70
C SER A 265 11.47 -20.80 -21.13
N GLU A 266 10.14 -20.87 -21.01
CA GLU A 266 9.37 -22.01 -21.50
C GLU A 266 9.47 -22.14 -23.03
N GLN A 267 9.53 -21.02 -23.75
CA GLN A 267 9.63 -21.01 -25.21
C GLN A 267 11.02 -21.40 -25.73
N LEU A 268 12.09 -21.20 -24.95
CA LEU A 268 13.43 -21.66 -25.29
C LEU A 268 13.53 -23.17 -25.46
N ASN A 269 12.68 -23.93 -24.76
CA ASN A 269 12.65 -25.39 -24.84
C ASN A 269 11.78 -25.90 -26.01
N ASN A 270 11.09 -25.01 -26.73
CA ASN A 270 10.24 -25.38 -27.84
C ASN A 270 11.09 -25.63 -29.11
N PRO A 271 11.03 -26.84 -29.72
CA PRO A 271 11.85 -27.18 -30.89
C PRO A 271 11.59 -26.29 -32.11
N GLU A 272 10.41 -25.68 -32.22
CA GLU A 272 10.06 -24.77 -33.33
C GLU A 272 10.89 -23.48 -33.33
N PHE A 273 11.44 -23.06 -32.19
CA PHE A 273 12.19 -21.81 -32.04
C PHE A 273 13.70 -22.02 -31.92
N LYS A 274 14.21 -23.23 -32.24
CA LYS A 274 15.63 -23.58 -32.13
C LYS A 274 16.56 -22.64 -32.91
N TYR A 275 16.08 -22.06 -34.02
CA TYR A 275 16.84 -21.12 -34.84
C TYR A 275 16.92 -19.69 -34.27
N LYS A 276 16.05 -19.32 -33.32
CA LYS A 276 16.08 -18.03 -32.60
C LYS A 276 16.54 -18.16 -31.15
N ARG A 277 17.09 -19.32 -30.79
CA ARG A 277 17.44 -19.64 -29.40
C ARG A 277 18.46 -18.66 -28.81
N GLU A 278 19.48 -18.28 -29.58
CA GLU A 278 20.51 -17.33 -29.14
C GLU A 278 19.91 -15.94 -28.88
N GLU A 279 19.07 -15.45 -29.79
CA GLU A 279 18.35 -14.17 -29.62
C GLU A 279 17.46 -14.20 -28.37
N LEU A 280 16.72 -15.28 -28.15
CA LEU A 280 15.87 -15.46 -26.98
C LEU A 280 16.64 -15.56 -25.66
N LEU A 281 17.84 -16.14 -25.67
CA LEU A 281 18.71 -16.20 -24.48
C LEU A 281 19.20 -14.81 -24.08
N VAL A 282 19.65 -14.01 -25.06
CA VAL A 282 20.07 -12.61 -24.81
C VAL A 282 18.90 -11.80 -24.25
N ILE A 283 17.70 -11.98 -24.81
CA ILE A 283 16.50 -11.29 -24.32
C ILE A 283 16.14 -11.72 -22.90
N LEU A 284 16.20 -13.02 -22.61
CA LEU A 284 15.90 -13.55 -21.28
C LEU A 284 16.87 -13.00 -20.23
N GLU A 285 18.16 -12.89 -20.57
CA GLU A 285 19.18 -12.30 -19.72
C GLU A 285 18.88 -10.82 -19.43
N GLN A 286 18.58 -10.04 -20.46
CA GLN A 286 18.21 -8.62 -20.32
C GLN A 286 16.97 -8.42 -19.45
N ILE A 287 15.91 -9.21 -19.68
CA ILE A 287 14.68 -9.16 -18.88
C ILE A 287 14.95 -9.61 -17.43
N SER A 288 15.90 -10.52 -17.21
CA SER A 288 16.24 -11.04 -15.89
C SER A 288 17.03 -10.04 -15.04
N TYR A 289 17.89 -9.24 -15.65
CA TYR A 289 18.72 -8.26 -14.96
C TYR A 289 17.94 -7.06 -14.40
N HIS A 290 16.82 -6.70 -15.01
CA HIS A 290 16.05 -5.53 -14.59
C HIS A 290 15.33 -5.74 -13.26
N GLU A 291 15.39 -4.72 -12.39
CA GLU A 291 14.67 -4.70 -11.13
C GLU A 291 13.15 -4.73 -11.37
N LYS A 292 12.50 -5.76 -10.83
CA LYS A 292 11.04 -5.97 -10.96
C LYS A 292 10.31 -5.68 -9.65
N GLU A 293 11.06 -5.46 -8.58
CA GLU A 293 10.54 -5.27 -7.24
C GLU A 293 10.37 -3.79 -6.92
N PHE A 294 9.30 -3.49 -6.17
CA PHE A 294 9.06 -2.15 -5.68
C PHE A 294 9.96 -1.88 -4.48
N SER A 295 11.19 -1.47 -4.74
CA SER A 295 12.14 -1.04 -3.70
C SER A 295 11.99 0.45 -3.44
N ILE A 296 11.84 0.84 -2.18
CA ILE A 296 11.77 2.26 -1.80
C ILE A 296 13.15 2.68 -1.29
N PHE A 297 13.86 3.48 -2.09
CA PHE A 297 15.21 4.00 -1.79
C PHE A 297 16.23 2.93 -1.34
N GLY A 298 16.04 1.66 -1.73
CA GLY A 298 16.88 0.55 -1.29
C GLY A 298 16.71 0.16 0.19
N LEU A 299 15.81 0.80 0.94
CA LEU A 299 15.59 0.54 2.36
C LEU A 299 14.73 -0.70 2.59
N PHE A 300 13.66 -0.87 1.81
CA PHE A 300 12.78 -2.02 1.87
C PHE A 300 12.05 -2.28 0.56
N THR A 301 11.76 -3.57 0.32
CA THR A 301 11.01 -4.07 -0.84
C THR A 301 9.54 -4.27 -0.47
N LEU A 302 8.62 -3.58 -1.14
CA LEU A 302 7.17 -3.72 -0.94
C LEU A 302 6.66 -5.08 -1.40
N ASN A 303 6.77 -6.08 -0.52
CA ASN A 303 6.29 -7.44 -0.72
C ASN A 303 5.43 -7.89 0.47
N ASN A 304 4.87 -9.10 0.38
CA ASN A 304 4.07 -9.68 1.47
C ASN A 304 4.89 -9.87 2.77
N GLY A 305 6.22 -9.97 2.67
CA GLY A 305 7.11 -10.05 3.81
C GLY A 305 7.04 -8.82 4.72
N ILE A 306 6.79 -7.64 4.17
CA ILE A 306 6.59 -6.43 4.98
C ILE A 306 5.39 -6.57 5.90
N ILE A 307 4.26 -7.10 5.41
CA ILE A 307 3.07 -7.31 6.24
C ILE A 307 3.41 -8.17 7.46
N ALA A 308 4.12 -9.28 7.24
CA ALA A 308 4.55 -10.18 8.29
C ALA A 308 5.51 -9.50 9.27
N SER A 309 6.48 -8.72 8.78
CA SER A 309 7.45 -7.99 9.62
C SER A 309 6.80 -6.87 10.45
N THR A 310 5.83 -6.14 9.89
CA THR A 310 5.07 -5.11 10.59
C THR A 310 4.20 -5.74 11.67
N ALA A 311 3.52 -6.85 11.35
CA ALA A 311 2.69 -7.57 12.30
C ALA A 311 3.53 -8.16 13.46
N SER A 312 4.66 -8.80 13.15
CA SER A 312 5.54 -9.37 14.18
C SER A 312 6.16 -8.28 15.05
N GLY A 313 6.60 -7.16 14.47
CA GLY A 313 7.11 -6.01 15.22
C GLY A 313 6.07 -5.38 16.13
N ALA A 314 4.83 -5.19 15.65
CA ALA A 314 3.74 -4.64 16.46
C ALA A 314 3.38 -5.57 17.63
N VAL A 315 3.31 -6.88 17.39
CA VAL A 315 3.07 -7.89 18.44
C VAL A 315 4.21 -7.94 19.45
N MET A 316 5.47 -7.89 18.99
CA MET A 316 6.63 -7.90 19.87
C MET A 316 6.65 -6.67 20.78
N TYR A 317 6.43 -5.47 20.22
CA TYR A 317 6.38 -4.25 21.01
C TYR A 317 5.21 -4.25 21.98
N TRP A 318 4.03 -4.72 21.55
CA TRP A 318 2.89 -4.92 22.42
C TRP A 318 3.22 -5.87 23.58
N ALA A 319 3.86 -7.01 23.32
CA ALA A 319 4.24 -7.97 24.36
C ALA A 319 5.19 -7.31 25.38
N VAL A 320 6.18 -6.55 24.92
CA VAL A 320 7.09 -5.80 25.80
C VAL A 320 6.33 -4.81 26.68
N LEU A 321 5.42 -4.01 26.12
CA LEU A 321 4.61 -3.06 26.90
C LEU A 321 3.79 -3.75 27.99
N THR A 322 3.17 -4.89 27.70
CA THR A 322 2.36 -5.62 28.68
C THR A 322 3.19 -6.26 29.79
N GLN A 323 4.43 -6.70 29.49
CA GLN A 323 5.36 -7.24 30.48
C GLN A 323 5.81 -6.17 31.49
N PHE A 324 6.12 -4.95 31.03
CA PHE A 324 6.48 -3.86 31.92
C PHE A 324 5.34 -3.50 32.88
N GLN A 325 4.10 -3.43 32.39
CA GLN A 325 2.94 -3.16 33.24
C GLN A 325 2.67 -4.22 34.30
N SER A 326 2.97 -5.48 34.00
CA SER A 326 2.77 -6.58 34.95
C SER A 326 3.82 -6.56 36.06
N SER A 327 5.05 -6.19 35.73
CA SER A 327 6.18 -6.11 36.66
C SER A 327 6.01 -4.99 37.70
N ASP A 328 5.46 -3.84 37.30
CA ASP A 328 5.19 -2.72 38.21
C ASP A 328 4.10 -3.05 39.26
N LYS A 329 3.17 -3.95 38.95
CA LYS A 329 2.12 -4.37 39.89
C LYS A 329 2.67 -5.29 40.99
N THR A 330 3.73 -6.04 40.71
CA THR A 330 4.36 -6.96 41.68
C THR A 330 5.30 -6.28 42.68
N GLY A 331 5.77 -5.06 42.41
CA GLY A 331 6.64 -4.28 43.31
C GLY A 331 5.92 -3.44 44.38
N LYS A 332 4.59 -3.39 44.39
CA LYS A 332 3.76 -2.64 45.36
C LYS A 332 3.12 -3.53 46.44
N LYS A 333 3.81 -4.57 46.91
CA LYS A 333 3.37 -5.38 48.04
C LYS A 333 4.04 -4.98 49.34
#